data_AF-A0A7X8W5S5-F1
#
_entry.id   AF-A0A7X8W5S5-F1
#
_cell.length_a   1.000
_cell.length_b   1.000
_cell.length_c   1.000
_cell.angle_alpha   90.00
_cell.angle_beta   90.00
_cell.angle_gamma   90.00
#
_symmetry.space_group_name_H-M   'P 1'
#
loop_
_entity.id
_entity.type
_entity.pdbx_description
1 polymer ?
#
loop_
_entity_poly.entity_id
_entity_poly.type
_entity_poly.pdbx_seq_one_letter_code
_entity_poly.pdbx_strand_id
1 'polypeptide(L)'
;MNGDKTKKAKTYTSELNSGRPVRRTKIGGQALIEGLLMMGPERVAMCCRRADGRIETEALPLPKTDDIWARLPVVRGSVRLFRQLKMGMKAIFKSAEYFEADQTDQVKEAEKNTEDVDSAVSEAVEVKTPETEVEPADVETNEVEAAEIETAGLVKESTEKSAKSSTMSSLQLGLTVALSMTIAVGLFILLPNLVAGLILGPRSAQQAWGMSFFYNLFEGLIRIVILLSYLGLTSLLPDLRRIWMYHGAEHKAIACYEHGDEMTAEAAATYSRFHPRCGTSFLIQLIIISVLVFAVVGWYGIWLNLLIRLLLLPLIAGLSYELLLWVGKHSTTLPARIFAAPGLLTQRLTTREPDREMLEVAVTALQAVLPDDPDADLWR
;
A
#
# COMPACT_ATOMS: atom_id res chain seq x y z
N MET A 1 17.26 26.53 -27.99
CA MET A 1 17.02 26.05 -26.61
C MET A 1 16.35 24.70 -26.69
N ASN A 2 17.13 23.61 -26.79
CA ASN A 2 16.60 22.25 -26.80
C ASN A 2 16.60 21.76 -25.35
N GLY A 3 15.42 21.79 -24.72
CA GLY A 3 15.19 21.17 -23.43
C GLY A 3 15.20 19.65 -23.59
N ASP A 4 16.22 19.03 -23.03
CA ASP A 4 16.38 17.57 -22.96
C ASP A 4 15.21 16.95 -22.17
N LYS A 5 14.20 16.49 -22.92
CA LYS A 5 13.07 15.70 -22.42
C LYS A 5 13.53 14.25 -22.27
N THR A 6 14.26 13.94 -21.21
CA THR A 6 14.18 12.68 -20.44
C THR A 6 15.23 12.69 -19.33
N LYS A 7 14.99 13.44 -18.25
CA LYS A 7 15.71 13.17 -16.99
C LYS A 7 15.27 11.79 -16.51
N LYS A 8 16.00 10.73 -16.89
CA LYS A 8 15.79 9.38 -16.36
C LYS A 8 15.83 9.45 -14.83
N ALA A 9 14.86 8.82 -14.18
CA ALA A 9 14.81 8.73 -12.72
C ALA A 9 16.13 8.16 -12.21
N LYS A 10 16.69 8.79 -11.17
CA LYS A 10 17.93 8.32 -10.55
C LYS A 10 17.71 6.91 -10.00
N THR A 11 18.74 6.07 -10.08
CA THR A 11 18.72 4.80 -9.35
C THR A 11 19.06 5.05 -7.89
N TYR A 12 18.47 4.27 -6.98
CA TYR A 12 18.83 4.33 -5.55
C TYR A 12 20.36 4.28 -5.32
N THR A 13 21.07 3.41 -6.04
CA THR A 13 22.54 3.31 -5.94
C THR A 13 23.24 4.59 -6.42
N SER A 14 22.76 5.21 -7.50
CA SER A 14 23.31 6.50 -7.96
C SER A 14 22.99 7.66 -7.03
N GLU A 15 21.87 7.63 -6.32
CA GLU A 15 21.50 8.63 -5.31
C GLU A 15 22.45 8.53 -4.10
N LEU A 16 22.62 7.33 -3.57
CA LEU A 16 23.56 7.07 -2.47
C LEU A 16 25.00 7.48 -2.81
N ASN A 17 25.43 7.22 -4.04
CA ASN A 17 26.79 7.51 -4.50
C ASN A 17 26.96 8.93 -5.05
N SER A 18 25.92 9.77 -5.02
CA SER A 18 25.96 11.12 -5.59
C SER A 18 26.89 12.09 -4.84
N GLY A 19 27.38 11.70 -3.66
CA GLY A 19 28.24 12.53 -2.81
C GLY A 19 27.52 13.74 -2.20
N ARG A 20 26.23 13.93 -2.50
CA ARG A 20 25.40 14.98 -1.89
C ARG A 20 25.13 14.63 -0.43
N PRO A 21 25.11 15.61 0.48
CA PRO A 21 24.67 15.38 1.85
C PRO A 21 23.20 14.94 1.83
N VAL A 22 22.90 13.81 2.47
CA VAL A 22 21.54 13.26 2.58
C VAL A 22 21.07 13.41 4.02
N ARG A 23 20.07 14.27 4.23
CA ARG A 23 19.39 14.47 5.50
C ARG A 23 18.38 13.34 5.73
N ARG A 24 18.80 12.30 6.46
CA ARG A 24 17.95 11.13 6.73
C ARG A 24 16.81 11.52 7.67
N THR A 25 15.58 11.44 7.17
CA THR A 25 14.40 11.75 7.96
C THR A 25 13.81 10.48 8.59
N LYS A 26 13.14 10.66 9.74
CA LYS A 26 12.26 9.69 10.40
C LYS A 26 10.85 9.71 9.84
N ILE A 27 10.53 10.68 8.98
CA ILE A 27 9.24 10.73 8.30
C ILE A 27 9.12 9.49 7.42
N GLY A 28 7.97 8.84 7.51
CA GLY A 28 7.60 7.72 6.67
C GLY A 28 6.09 7.65 6.54
N GLY A 29 5.60 6.85 5.61
CA GLY A 29 4.19 6.79 5.32
C GLY A 29 3.62 5.39 5.10
N GLN A 30 2.38 5.41 4.65
CA GLN A 30 1.63 4.26 4.19
C GLN A 30 0.70 4.70 3.07
N ALA A 31 0.74 3.98 1.94
CA ALA A 31 -0.21 4.15 0.86
C ALA A 31 -1.64 3.78 1.28
N LEU A 32 -2.59 4.59 0.85
CA LEU A 32 -4.03 4.44 1.07
C LEU A 32 -4.75 4.37 -0.29
N ILE A 33 -6.07 4.17 -0.26
CA ILE A 33 -6.90 4.30 -1.46
C ILE A 33 -6.95 5.80 -1.79
N GLU A 34 -6.54 6.16 -3.00
CA GLU A 34 -6.41 7.54 -3.45
C GLU A 34 -5.60 8.48 -2.53
N GLY A 35 -4.64 7.96 -1.77
CA GLY A 35 -3.97 8.82 -0.82
C GLY A 35 -2.75 8.24 -0.13
N LEU A 36 -2.25 9.04 0.81
CA LEU A 36 -1.10 8.74 1.63
C LEU A 36 -1.33 9.17 3.08
N LEU A 37 -0.97 8.29 4.00
CA LEU A 37 -0.73 8.63 5.39
C LEU A 37 0.77 8.93 5.55
N MET A 38 1.14 10.10 6.03
CA MET A 38 2.50 10.46 6.43
C MET A 38 2.58 10.63 7.94
N MET A 39 3.65 10.14 8.54
CA MET A 39 3.92 10.24 9.98
C MET A 39 5.25 10.94 10.19
N GLY A 40 5.20 12.17 10.71
CA GLY A 40 6.37 12.91 11.16
C GLY A 40 6.62 12.75 12.66
N PRO A 41 7.60 13.48 13.21
CA PRO A 41 7.94 13.42 14.64
C PRO A 41 6.86 13.99 15.55
N GLU A 42 6.07 14.96 15.06
CA GLU A 42 5.10 15.73 15.85
C GLU A 42 3.68 15.69 15.31
N ARG A 43 3.50 15.32 14.04
CA ARG A 43 2.22 15.32 13.35
C ARG A 43 2.08 14.07 12.49
N VAL A 44 0.84 13.66 12.28
CA VAL A 44 0.44 12.66 11.28
C VAL A 44 -0.54 13.34 10.32
N ALA A 45 -0.36 13.15 9.02
CA ALA A 45 -1.25 13.72 8.01
C ALA A 45 -1.75 12.64 7.07
N MET A 46 -3.06 12.62 6.84
CA MET A 46 -3.69 11.84 5.80
C MET A 46 -4.07 12.80 4.67
N CYS A 47 -3.56 12.56 3.46
CA CYS A 47 -3.95 13.28 2.26
C CYS A 47 -4.57 12.31 1.28
N CYS A 48 -5.82 12.57 0.87
CA CYS A 48 -6.53 11.79 -0.14
C CYS A 48 -6.95 12.72 -1.27
N ARG A 49 -6.76 12.29 -2.51
CA ARG A 49 -7.27 12.99 -3.68
C ARG A 49 -8.71 12.58 -3.94
N ARG A 50 -9.58 13.56 -4.04
CA ARG A 50 -11.00 13.42 -4.34
C ARG A 50 -11.22 13.31 -5.85
N ALA A 51 -12.39 12.80 -6.24
CA ALA A 51 -12.82 12.71 -7.64
C ALA A 51 -12.79 14.05 -8.39
N ASP A 52 -13.09 15.15 -7.70
CA ASP A 52 -13.07 16.52 -8.25
C ASP A 52 -11.66 17.11 -8.40
N GLY A 53 -10.62 16.33 -8.06
CA GLY A 53 -9.22 16.71 -8.15
C GLY A 53 -8.67 17.44 -6.93
N ARG A 54 -9.49 17.79 -5.93
CA ARG A 54 -9.03 18.42 -4.68
C ARG A 54 -8.28 17.41 -3.81
N ILE A 55 -7.30 17.89 -3.05
CA ILE A 55 -6.55 17.08 -2.07
C ILE A 55 -7.09 17.39 -0.68
N GLU A 56 -7.87 16.46 -0.14
CA GLU A 56 -8.36 16.53 1.24
C GLU A 56 -7.25 16.15 2.20
N THR A 57 -6.89 17.07 3.09
CA THR A 57 -5.77 16.91 4.03
C THR A 57 -6.27 16.98 5.46
N GLU A 58 -6.06 15.90 6.22
CA GLU A 58 -6.34 15.83 7.65
C GLU A 58 -5.03 15.63 8.41
N ALA A 59 -4.54 16.69 9.05
CA ALA A 59 -3.37 16.65 9.90
C ALA A 59 -3.77 16.65 11.38
N LEU A 60 -3.21 15.74 12.16
CA LEU A 60 -3.42 15.60 13.58
C LEU A 60 -2.08 15.58 14.33
N PRO A 61 -2.01 16.13 15.55
CA PRO A 61 -0.81 16.00 16.37
C PRO A 61 -0.54 14.53 16.69
N LEU A 62 0.73 14.13 16.62
CA LEU A 62 1.14 12.78 16.97
C LEU A 62 1.01 12.59 18.49
N PRO A 63 0.32 11.54 18.97
CA PRO A 63 0.19 11.29 20.39
C PRO A 63 1.56 11.11 21.06
N LYS A 64 1.86 11.96 22.06
CA LYS A 64 3.08 11.83 22.87
C LYS A 64 3.11 10.47 23.55
N THR A 65 4.30 9.87 23.63
CA THR A 65 4.49 8.56 24.25
C THR A 65 5.48 8.67 25.40
N ASP A 66 4.96 8.57 26.63
CA ASP A 66 5.78 8.56 27.84
C ASP A 66 6.12 7.15 28.33
N ASP A 67 5.77 6.13 27.55
CA ASP A 67 5.87 4.74 27.95
C ASP A 67 7.32 4.21 27.89
N ILE A 68 7.75 3.56 28.98
CA ILE A 68 9.06 2.92 29.13
C ILE A 68 9.27 1.82 28.08
N TRP A 69 8.20 1.13 27.69
CA TRP A 69 8.24 0.05 26.69
C TRP A 69 8.63 0.55 25.29
N ALA A 70 8.36 1.81 24.97
CA ALA A 70 8.73 2.44 23.70
C ALA A 70 10.23 2.79 23.60
N ARG A 71 10.98 2.64 24.70
CA ARG A 71 12.42 2.92 24.78
C ARG A 71 13.28 1.65 24.83
N LEU A 72 12.73 0.55 25.32
CA LEU A 72 13.46 -0.70 25.48
C LEU A 72 13.76 -1.33 24.09
N PRO A 73 15.02 -1.70 23.79
CA PRO A 73 15.36 -2.37 22.53
C PRO A 73 14.52 -3.63 22.33
N VAL A 74 14.27 -4.00 21.07
CA VAL A 74 13.37 -5.10 20.66
C VAL A 74 11.90 -4.80 20.98
N VAL A 75 11.54 -4.54 22.24
CA VAL A 75 10.14 -4.27 22.64
C VAL A 75 9.58 -3.02 21.97
N ARG A 76 10.39 -1.97 21.83
CA ARG A 76 9.99 -0.72 21.16
C ARG A 76 9.51 -0.95 19.73
N GLY A 77 10.07 -1.94 19.02
CA GLY A 77 9.68 -2.27 17.66
C GLY A 77 8.24 -2.76 17.59
N SER A 78 7.89 -3.71 18.47
CA SER A 78 6.55 -4.28 18.55
C SER A 78 5.51 -3.23 18.98
N VAL A 79 5.86 -2.36 19.93
CA VAL A 79 5.00 -1.24 20.38
C VAL A 79 4.75 -0.25 19.24
N ARG A 80 5.81 0.16 18.52
CA ARG A 80 5.69 1.08 17.38
C ARG A 80 4.89 0.48 16.24
N LEU A 81 5.15 -0.80 15.91
CA LEU A 81 4.41 -1.52 14.87
C LEU A 81 2.92 -1.62 15.20
N PHE A 82 2.57 -1.97 16.44
CA PHE A 82 1.16 -2.05 16.86
C PHE A 82 0.45 -0.70 16.72
N ARG A 83 1.12 0.40 17.10
CA ARG A 83 0.56 1.75 16.95
C ARG A 83 0.40 2.13 15.50
N GLN A 84 1.42 1.89 14.67
CA GLN A 84 1.36 2.14 13.24
C GLN A 84 0.22 1.35 12.59
N LEU A 85 0.04 0.08 12.97
CA LEU A 85 -1.06 -0.74 12.47
C LEU A 85 -2.43 -0.15 12.85
N LYS A 86 -2.62 0.28 14.11
CA LYS A 86 -3.87 0.92 14.56
C LYS A 86 -4.18 2.20 13.79
N MET A 87 -3.19 3.07 13.60
CA MET A 87 -3.35 4.33 12.87
C MET A 87 -3.57 4.09 11.38
N GLY A 88 -2.75 3.22 10.77
CA GLY A 88 -2.86 2.84 9.37
C GLY A 88 -4.19 2.17 9.05
N MET A 89 -4.71 1.32 9.93
CA MET A 89 -6.03 0.71 9.76
C MET A 89 -7.15 1.75 9.81
N LYS A 90 -7.09 2.71 10.75
CA LYS A 90 -8.04 3.84 10.79
C LYS A 90 -7.99 4.67 9.50
N ALA A 91 -6.79 4.94 8.98
CA ALA A 91 -6.60 5.70 7.75
C ALA A 91 -7.11 4.95 6.51
N ILE A 92 -6.89 3.63 6.42
CA ILE A 92 -7.43 2.80 5.33
C ILE A 92 -8.95 2.87 5.30
N PHE A 93 -9.62 2.64 6.44
CA PHE A 93 -11.08 2.69 6.50
C PHE A 93 -11.61 4.07 6.11
N LYS A 94 -11.00 5.14 6.62
CA LYS A 94 -11.39 6.50 6.27
C LYS A 94 -11.17 6.83 4.79
N SER A 95 -10.06 6.38 4.20
CA SER A 95 -9.81 6.56 2.76
C SER A 95 -10.81 5.78 1.89
N ALA A 96 -11.25 4.61 2.35
CA ALA A 96 -12.29 3.83 1.68
C ALA A 96 -13.64 4.55 1.74
N GLU A 97 -14.02 5.10 2.90
CA GLU A 97 -15.24 5.93 3.03
C GLU A 97 -15.23 7.13 2.07
N TYR A 98 -14.08 7.79 1.91
CA TYR A 98 -13.94 8.90 0.96
C TYR A 98 -14.12 8.45 -0.48
N PHE A 99 -13.53 7.32 -0.85
CA PHE A 99 -13.63 6.75 -2.18
C PHE A 99 -15.06 6.29 -2.52
N GLU A 100 -15.75 5.65 -1.58
CA GLU A 100 -17.15 5.23 -1.74
C GLU A 100 -18.10 6.43 -1.87
N ALA A 101 -17.86 7.50 -1.10
CA ALA A 101 -18.61 8.74 -1.20
C ALA A 101 -18.45 9.38 -2.58
N ASP A 102 -17.21 9.46 -3.09
CA ASP A 102 -16.92 10.01 -4.42
C ASP A 102 -17.59 9.20 -5.54
N GLN A 103 -17.61 7.86 -5.45
CA GLN A 103 -18.35 7.03 -6.41
C GLN A 103 -19.85 7.31 -6.35
N THR A 104 -20.40 7.48 -5.15
CA THR A 104 -21.83 7.76 -4.96
C THR A 104 -22.21 9.13 -5.53
N ASP A 105 -21.36 10.14 -5.35
CA ASP A 105 -21.61 11.48 -5.86
C ASP A 105 -21.49 11.55 -7.39
N GLN A 106 -20.49 10.87 -7.99
CA GLN A 106 -20.39 10.74 -9.44
C GLN A 106 -21.62 10.07 -10.07
N VAL A 107 -22.16 9.04 -9.41
CA VAL A 107 -23.39 8.36 -9.86
C VAL A 107 -24.58 9.32 -9.83
N LYS A 108 -24.78 10.06 -8.74
CA LYS A 108 -25.88 11.03 -8.63
C LYS A 108 -25.77 12.14 -9.66
N GLU A 109 -24.55 12.60 -9.94
CA GLU A 109 -24.29 13.63 -10.95
C GLU A 109 -24.55 13.09 -12.36
N ALA A 110 -24.19 11.84 -12.65
CA ALA A 110 -24.52 11.18 -13.91
C ALA A 110 -26.04 10.99 -14.08
N GLU A 111 -26.75 10.54 -13.05
CA GLU A 111 -28.23 10.40 -13.06
C GLU A 111 -28.91 11.75 -13.31
N LYS A 112 -28.45 12.81 -12.64
CA LYS A 112 -28.96 14.16 -12.84
C LYS A 112 -28.72 14.67 -14.27
N ASN A 113 -27.52 14.44 -14.81
CA ASN A 113 -27.21 14.84 -16.18
C ASN A 113 -28.07 14.08 -17.21
N THR A 114 -28.40 12.80 -16.97
CA THR A 114 -29.33 12.07 -17.86
C THR A 114 -30.78 12.56 -17.72
N GLU A 115 -31.23 12.92 -16.52
CA GLU A 115 -32.56 13.51 -16.33
C GLU A 115 -32.67 14.90 -16.97
N ASP A 116 -31.61 15.72 -16.87
CA ASP A 116 -31.54 17.04 -17.51
C ASP A 116 -31.52 16.91 -19.05
N VAL A 117 -30.84 15.89 -19.61
CA VAL A 117 -30.84 15.58 -21.05
C VAL A 117 -32.21 15.08 -21.53
N ASP A 118 -32.86 14.16 -20.81
CA ASP A 118 -34.23 13.71 -21.13
C ASP A 118 -35.23 14.89 -21.08
N SER A 119 -35.06 15.82 -20.14
CA SER A 119 -35.89 17.02 -20.05
C SER A 119 -35.65 17.98 -21.23
N ALA A 120 -34.40 18.20 -21.63
CA ALA A 120 -34.04 19.07 -22.75
C ALA A 120 -34.44 18.48 -24.11
N VAL A 121 -34.40 17.15 -24.25
CA VAL A 121 -34.92 16.45 -25.43
C VAL A 121 -36.45 16.54 -25.48
N SER A 122 -37.14 16.44 -24.33
CA SER A 122 -38.60 16.62 -24.28
C SER A 122 -39.04 18.04 -24.61
N GLU A 123 -38.27 19.06 -24.20
CA GLU A 123 -38.54 20.47 -24.47
C GLU A 123 -38.19 20.87 -25.92
N ALA A 124 -37.20 20.21 -26.53
CA ALA A 124 -36.86 20.38 -27.95
C ALA A 124 -37.87 19.72 -28.91
N VAL A 125 -38.61 18.69 -28.46
CA VAL A 125 -39.63 18.00 -29.25
C VAL A 125 -40.95 18.79 -29.32
N GLU A 126 -41.21 19.76 -28.42
CA GLU A 126 -42.50 20.46 -28.36
C GLU A 126 -42.58 21.76 -29.21
N VAL A 127 -41.51 22.18 -29.90
CA VAL A 127 -41.51 23.42 -30.72
C VAL A 127 -41.04 23.19 -32.17
N LYS A 128 -41.89 22.53 -32.97
CA LYS A 128 -42.32 22.94 -34.34
C LYS A 128 -42.86 21.74 -35.14
N THR A 129 -44.17 21.74 -35.38
CA THR A 129 -44.76 21.27 -36.65
C THR A 129 -45.61 22.43 -37.18
N PRO A 130 -45.55 22.79 -38.47
CA PRO A 130 -46.14 21.92 -39.50
C PRO A 130 -45.38 21.80 -40.84
N GLU A 131 -45.59 20.61 -41.43
CA GLU A 131 -45.82 20.29 -42.85
C GLU A 131 -44.83 20.79 -43.92
N THR A 132 -43.97 19.89 -44.43
CA THR A 132 -44.03 19.46 -45.85
C THR A 132 -43.22 18.18 -46.08
N GLU A 133 -43.76 17.30 -46.93
CA GLU A 133 -43.31 15.96 -47.29
C GLU A 133 -41.92 15.92 -47.98
N VAL A 134 -41.04 15.01 -47.54
CA VAL A 134 -40.08 14.29 -48.41
C VAL A 134 -39.88 12.85 -47.88
N GLU A 135 -39.87 11.90 -48.80
CA GLU A 135 -39.70 10.45 -48.68
C GLU A 135 -38.31 9.97 -48.18
N PRO A 136 -38.12 8.66 -47.88
CA PRO A 136 -37.26 8.19 -46.80
C PRO A 136 -35.78 8.11 -47.20
N ALA A 137 -34.91 8.66 -46.37
CA ALA A 137 -33.47 8.41 -46.40
C ALA A 137 -33.01 8.08 -44.98
N ASP A 138 -32.52 6.85 -44.83
CA ASP A 138 -31.53 6.36 -43.88
C ASP A 138 -31.52 6.98 -42.47
N VAL A 139 -32.21 6.31 -41.55
CA VAL A 139 -32.00 6.48 -40.11
C VAL A 139 -30.62 5.90 -39.78
N GLU A 140 -29.57 6.72 -39.87
CA GLU A 140 -28.32 6.47 -39.16
C GLU A 140 -28.57 6.65 -37.67
N THR A 141 -28.70 5.53 -36.96
CA THR A 141 -28.64 5.51 -35.50
C THR A 141 -27.27 6.03 -35.06
N ASN A 142 -27.23 7.21 -34.46
CA ASN A 142 -25.98 7.86 -34.02
C ASN A 142 -25.23 6.97 -33.01
N GLU A 143 -23.96 6.69 -33.30
CA GLU A 143 -23.04 5.93 -32.43
C GLU A 143 -22.88 6.54 -31.02
N VAL A 144 -23.25 7.82 -30.86
CA VAL A 144 -23.22 8.56 -29.59
C VAL A 144 -24.31 8.08 -28.62
N GLU A 145 -25.51 7.80 -29.13
CA GLU A 145 -26.67 7.37 -28.32
C GLU A 145 -26.49 5.93 -27.81
N ALA A 146 -25.87 5.07 -28.63
CA ALA A 146 -25.52 3.71 -28.23
C ALA A 146 -24.42 3.68 -27.16
N ALA A 147 -23.43 4.59 -27.23
CA ALA A 147 -22.39 4.73 -26.22
C ALA A 147 -22.93 5.26 -24.88
N GLU A 148 -23.92 6.16 -24.91
CA GLU A 148 -24.62 6.68 -23.73
C GLU A 148 -25.50 5.60 -23.06
N ILE A 149 -26.14 4.73 -23.84
CA ILE A 149 -26.95 3.61 -23.30
C ILE A 149 -26.06 2.51 -22.70
N GLU A 150 -24.92 2.19 -23.31
CA GLU A 150 -23.97 1.20 -22.78
C GLU A 150 -23.30 1.72 -21.49
N THR A 151 -22.94 3.00 -21.45
CA THR A 151 -22.45 3.64 -20.22
C THR A 151 -23.53 3.72 -19.14
N ALA A 152 -24.78 4.04 -19.46
CA ALA A 152 -25.89 4.03 -18.50
C ALA A 152 -26.19 2.62 -17.94
N GLY A 153 -26.04 1.57 -18.76
CA GLY A 153 -26.17 0.17 -18.34
C GLY A 153 -25.06 -0.27 -17.39
N LEU A 154 -23.81 0.09 -17.70
CA LEU A 154 -22.64 -0.16 -16.84
C LEU A 154 -22.71 0.63 -15.52
N VAL A 155 -23.22 1.86 -15.58
CA VAL A 155 -23.47 2.71 -14.41
C VAL A 155 -24.55 2.06 -13.53
N LYS A 156 -25.68 1.61 -14.08
CA LYS A 156 -26.72 0.89 -13.31
C LYS A 156 -26.25 -0.41 -12.66
N GLU A 157 -25.40 -1.20 -13.32
CA GLU A 157 -24.85 -2.41 -12.69
C GLU A 157 -23.86 -2.07 -11.55
N SER A 158 -23.15 -0.94 -11.68
CA SER A 158 -22.28 -0.42 -10.62
C SER A 158 -23.07 0.20 -9.46
N THR A 159 -24.22 0.85 -9.72
CA THR A 159 -25.09 1.43 -8.68
C THR A 159 -25.74 0.35 -7.82
N GLU A 160 -26.20 -0.76 -8.40
CA GLU A 160 -26.75 -1.88 -7.63
C GLU A 160 -25.69 -2.57 -6.76
N LYS A 161 -24.45 -2.69 -7.23
CA LYS A 161 -23.34 -3.23 -6.42
C LYS A 161 -22.92 -2.27 -5.31
N SER A 162 -22.88 -0.97 -5.56
CA SER A 162 -22.50 0.05 -4.58
C SER A 162 -23.56 0.26 -3.49
N ALA A 163 -24.85 0.32 -3.86
CA ALA A 163 -25.97 0.42 -2.91
C ALA A 163 -26.12 -0.83 -2.02
N LYS A 164 -25.72 -2.01 -2.54
CA LYS A 164 -25.66 -3.26 -1.78
C LYS A 164 -24.42 -3.35 -0.88
N SER A 165 -23.35 -2.63 -1.19
CA SER A 165 -22.12 -2.54 -0.38
C SER A 165 -22.31 -1.63 0.84
N SER A 166 -23.01 -0.51 0.68
CA SER A 166 -23.23 0.49 1.74
C SER A 166 -24.14 0.02 2.90
N THR A 167 -24.77 -1.15 2.76
CA THR A 167 -25.58 -1.80 3.79
C THR A 167 -25.04 -3.19 4.16
N MET A 168 -23.72 -3.37 4.23
CA MET A 168 -23.18 -4.59 4.83
C MET A 168 -23.56 -4.67 6.31
N SER A 169 -24.49 -5.58 6.64
CA SER A 169 -24.85 -5.90 8.02
C SER A 169 -23.57 -6.23 8.81
N SER A 170 -23.49 -5.85 10.09
CA SER A 170 -22.33 -6.18 10.95
C SER A 170 -21.98 -7.66 10.94
N LEU A 171 -22.97 -8.52 10.66
CA LEU A 171 -22.79 -9.96 10.45
C LEU A 171 -22.01 -10.30 9.17
N GLN A 172 -22.31 -9.62 8.05
CA GLN A 172 -21.62 -9.83 6.78
C GLN A 172 -20.16 -9.38 6.87
N LEU A 173 -19.90 -8.22 7.48
CA LEU A 173 -18.55 -7.77 7.76
C LEU A 173 -17.78 -8.76 8.67
N GLY A 174 -18.45 -9.28 9.72
CA GLY A 174 -17.88 -10.31 10.58
C GLY A 174 -17.52 -11.58 9.80
N LEU A 175 -18.39 -12.01 8.89
CA LEU A 175 -18.17 -13.20 8.07
C LEU A 175 -17.03 -13.03 7.06
N THR A 176 -16.92 -11.88 6.38
CA THR A 176 -15.83 -11.61 5.43
C THR A 176 -14.48 -11.52 6.14
N VAL A 177 -14.43 -10.90 7.31
CA VAL A 177 -13.23 -10.88 8.16
C VAL A 177 -12.85 -12.30 8.61
N ALA A 178 -13.80 -13.11 9.07
CA ALA A 178 -13.53 -14.49 9.47
C ALA A 178 -13.03 -15.36 8.31
N LEU A 179 -13.65 -15.21 7.12
CA LEU A 179 -13.25 -15.93 5.91
C LEU A 179 -11.82 -15.53 5.47
N SER A 180 -11.54 -14.23 5.39
CA SER A 180 -10.20 -13.74 5.01
C SER A 180 -9.12 -14.20 5.98
N MET A 181 -9.40 -14.22 7.29
CA MET A 181 -8.48 -14.73 8.30
C MET A 181 -8.26 -16.24 8.16
N THR A 182 -9.32 -17.00 7.85
CA THR A 182 -9.22 -18.44 7.59
C THR A 182 -8.36 -18.73 6.36
N ILE A 183 -8.56 -18.00 5.26
CA ILE A 183 -7.73 -18.09 4.06
C ILE A 183 -6.28 -17.73 4.37
N ALA A 184 -6.04 -16.67 5.14
CA ALA A 184 -4.69 -16.27 5.53
C ALA A 184 -3.96 -17.34 6.36
N VAL A 185 -4.64 -17.94 7.35
CA VAL A 185 -4.09 -19.07 8.13
C VAL A 185 -3.83 -20.27 7.22
N GLY A 186 -4.77 -20.60 6.33
CA GLY A 186 -4.61 -21.65 5.34
C GLY A 186 -3.37 -21.43 4.46
N LEU A 187 -3.24 -20.25 3.86
CA LEU A 187 -2.20 -19.92 2.88
C LEU A 187 -0.82 -19.76 3.50
N PHE A 188 -0.70 -19.09 4.65
CA PHE A 188 0.61 -18.71 5.22
C PHE A 188 1.09 -19.59 6.37
N ILE A 189 0.19 -20.34 7.00
CA ILE A 189 0.53 -21.23 8.12
C ILE A 189 0.41 -22.70 7.72
N LEU A 190 -0.72 -23.12 7.15
CA LEU A 190 -0.98 -24.54 6.86
C LEU A 190 -0.34 -25.00 5.55
N LEU A 191 -0.46 -24.23 4.47
CA LEU A 191 0.03 -24.60 3.15
C LEU A 191 1.55 -24.84 3.11
N PRO A 192 2.43 -23.99 3.70
CA PRO A 192 3.87 -24.26 3.69
C PRO A 192 4.21 -25.59 4.35
N ASN A 193 3.51 -25.95 5.43
CA ASN A 193 3.69 -27.23 6.12
C ASN A 193 3.25 -28.40 5.25
N LEU A 194 2.12 -28.28 4.56
CA LEU A 194 1.60 -29.30 3.65
C LEU A 194 2.58 -29.54 2.50
N VAL A 195 3.03 -28.47 1.84
CA VAL A 195 3.97 -28.55 0.70
C VAL A 195 5.31 -29.14 1.15
N ALA A 196 5.84 -28.72 2.30
CA ALA A 196 7.06 -29.29 2.85
C ALA A 196 6.89 -30.80 3.15
N GLY A 197 5.74 -31.21 3.69
CA GLY A 197 5.42 -32.60 3.97
C GLY A 197 5.28 -33.47 2.72
N LEU A 198 4.73 -32.92 1.63
CA LEU A 198 4.63 -33.62 0.35
C LEU A 198 6.00 -33.83 -0.31
N ILE A 199 6.91 -32.86 -0.19
CA ILE A 199 8.23 -32.91 -0.84
C ILE A 199 9.25 -33.71 -0.03
N LEU A 200 9.32 -33.46 1.28
CA LEU A 200 10.34 -34.04 2.17
C LEU A 200 9.82 -35.25 2.96
N GLY A 201 8.54 -35.59 2.84
CA GLY A 201 7.88 -36.61 3.64
C GLY A 201 7.30 -36.08 4.95
N PRO A 202 6.50 -36.92 5.66
CA PRO A 202 5.82 -36.50 6.87
C PRO A 202 6.81 -36.12 7.97
N ARG A 203 6.49 -35.04 8.69
CA ARG A 203 7.38 -34.45 9.70
C ARG A 203 7.81 -35.43 10.80
N SER A 204 6.98 -36.43 11.10
CA SER A 204 7.29 -37.51 12.04
C SER A 204 8.48 -38.37 11.61
N ALA A 205 8.74 -38.52 10.31
CA ALA A 205 9.89 -39.26 9.79
C ALA A 205 11.21 -38.47 9.87
N GLN A 206 11.13 -37.15 9.98
CA GLN A 206 12.29 -36.24 9.93
C GLN A 206 12.78 -35.77 11.31
N GLN A 207 12.14 -36.20 12.40
CA GLN A 207 12.41 -35.72 13.76
C GLN A 207 13.67 -36.31 14.40
N ALA A 208 14.23 -37.38 13.83
CA ALA A 208 15.17 -38.21 14.58
C ALA A 208 16.64 -37.70 14.59
N TRP A 209 17.16 -37.00 13.55
CA TRP A 209 18.62 -36.89 13.34
C TRP A 209 19.07 -35.50 12.80
N GLY A 210 18.85 -34.39 13.51
CA GLY A 210 19.33 -33.05 13.07
C GLY A 210 18.66 -32.47 11.80
N MET A 211 17.90 -33.28 11.07
CA MET A 211 17.11 -32.92 9.89
C MET A 211 15.97 -31.94 10.20
N SER A 212 15.56 -31.81 11.47
CA SER A 212 14.52 -30.86 11.86
C SER A 212 14.90 -29.41 11.55
N PHE A 213 16.18 -29.04 11.68
CA PHE A 213 16.66 -27.70 11.30
C PHE A 213 16.52 -27.46 9.80
N PHE A 214 16.97 -28.41 8.97
CA PHE A 214 16.89 -28.33 7.51
C PHE A 214 15.43 -28.33 7.02
N TYR A 215 14.57 -29.14 7.64
CA TYR A 215 13.14 -29.15 7.34
C TYR A 215 12.50 -27.79 7.65
N ASN A 216 12.80 -27.20 8.82
CA ASN A 216 12.27 -25.89 9.20
C ASN A 216 12.77 -24.78 8.27
N LEU A 217 14.03 -24.85 7.83
CA LEU A 217 14.60 -23.91 6.88
C LEU A 217 13.94 -24.04 5.50
N PHE A 218 13.68 -25.26 5.04
CA PHE A 218 12.98 -25.53 3.78
C PHE A 218 11.50 -25.08 3.83
N GLU A 219 10.79 -25.38 4.94
CA GLU A 219 9.44 -24.85 5.21
C GLU A 219 9.45 -23.31 5.16
N GLY A 220 10.49 -22.68 5.73
CA GLY A 220 10.70 -21.25 5.68
C GLY A 220 10.91 -20.71 4.26
N LEU A 221 11.68 -21.41 3.42
CA LEU A 221 11.87 -21.05 2.02
C LEU A 221 10.57 -21.13 1.24
N ILE A 222 9.78 -22.21 1.44
CA ILE A 222 8.44 -22.34 0.83
C ILE A 222 7.55 -21.16 1.25
N ARG A 223 7.59 -20.76 2.52
CA ARG A 223 6.83 -19.59 3.01
C ARG A 223 7.23 -18.30 2.30
N ILE A 224 8.53 -18.07 2.08
CA ILE A 224 9.02 -16.91 1.31
C ILE A 224 8.50 -16.97 -0.14
N VAL A 225 8.58 -18.12 -0.80
CA VAL A 225 8.09 -18.29 -2.17
C VAL A 225 6.59 -18.04 -2.26
N ILE A 226 5.79 -18.60 -1.35
CA ILE A 226 4.34 -18.38 -1.30
C ILE A 226 4.01 -16.89 -1.14
N LEU A 227 4.70 -16.19 -0.24
CA LEU A 227 4.51 -14.76 -0.06
C LEU A 227 4.88 -13.96 -1.31
N LEU A 228 6.04 -14.21 -1.90
CA LEU A 228 6.47 -13.49 -3.10
C LEU A 228 5.52 -13.74 -4.28
N SER A 229 5.03 -14.97 -4.42
CA SER A 229 3.99 -15.31 -5.40
C SER A 229 2.69 -14.58 -5.12
N TYR A 230 2.23 -14.55 -3.87
CA TYR A 230 1.04 -13.80 -3.47
C TYR A 230 1.16 -12.30 -3.76
N LEU A 231 2.28 -11.67 -3.40
CA LEU A 231 2.55 -10.26 -3.72
C LEU A 231 2.62 -10.04 -5.23
N GLY A 232 3.25 -10.95 -5.98
CA GLY A 232 3.32 -10.85 -7.44
C GLY A 232 1.94 -10.94 -8.12
N LEU A 233 1.09 -11.89 -7.68
CA LEU A 233 -0.25 -12.10 -8.21
C LEU A 233 -1.19 -10.94 -7.87
N THR A 234 -1.17 -10.49 -6.62
CA THR A 234 -1.99 -9.37 -6.17
C THR A 234 -1.61 -8.06 -6.87
N SER A 235 -0.33 -7.85 -7.19
CA SER A 235 0.12 -6.73 -8.04
C SER A 235 -0.37 -6.76 -9.49
N LEU A 236 -1.14 -7.78 -9.90
CA LEU A 236 -1.84 -7.79 -11.18
C LEU A 236 -3.18 -7.05 -11.13
N LEU A 237 -3.78 -6.90 -9.95
CA LEU A 237 -5.07 -6.22 -9.76
C LEU A 237 -4.91 -4.69 -9.90
N PRO A 238 -5.76 -4.00 -10.70
CA PRO A 238 -5.65 -2.55 -10.94
C PRO A 238 -5.65 -1.70 -9.66
N ASP A 239 -6.56 -1.99 -8.73
CA ASP A 239 -6.68 -1.21 -7.49
C ASP A 239 -5.41 -1.30 -6.63
N LEU A 240 -4.82 -2.51 -6.53
CA LEU A 240 -3.56 -2.69 -5.83
C LEU A 240 -2.39 -2.07 -6.57
N ARG A 241 -2.38 -2.08 -7.90
CA ARG A 241 -1.37 -1.34 -8.69
C ARG A 241 -1.43 0.15 -8.37
N ARG A 242 -2.62 0.73 -8.23
CA ARG A 242 -2.81 2.13 -7.87
C ARG A 242 -2.24 2.44 -6.48
N ILE A 243 -2.50 1.58 -5.49
CA ILE A 243 -1.87 1.68 -4.16
C ILE A 243 -0.33 1.58 -4.26
N TRP A 244 0.21 0.70 -5.10
CA TRP A 244 1.65 0.60 -5.33
C TRP A 244 2.25 1.83 -6.03
N MET A 245 1.46 2.58 -6.79
CA MET A 245 1.87 3.88 -7.36
C MET A 245 1.97 4.94 -6.25
N TYR A 246 0.97 5.07 -5.38
CA TYR A 246 1.04 5.95 -4.21
C TYR A 246 2.24 5.61 -3.30
N HIS A 247 2.53 4.33 -3.11
CA HIS A 247 3.73 3.91 -2.38
C HIS A 247 5.04 4.33 -3.08
N GLY A 248 5.06 4.28 -4.42
CA GLY A 248 6.18 4.84 -5.19
C GLY A 248 6.30 6.36 -5.04
N ALA A 249 5.17 7.08 -5.01
CA ALA A 249 5.13 8.52 -4.78
C ALA A 249 5.67 8.90 -3.40
N GLU A 250 5.32 8.13 -2.35
CA GLU A 250 5.84 8.28 -1.00
C GLU A 250 7.38 8.26 -0.98
N HIS A 251 7.98 7.21 -1.58
CA HIS A 251 9.43 7.06 -1.62
C HIS A 251 10.12 8.21 -2.36
N LYS A 252 9.54 8.65 -3.47
CA LYS A 252 10.07 9.75 -4.27
C LYS A 252 10.01 11.09 -3.54
N ALA A 253 8.89 11.37 -2.86
CA ALA A 253 8.71 12.59 -2.08
C ALA A 253 9.68 12.63 -0.88
N ILE A 254 9.82 11.52 -0.15
CA ILE A 254 10.79 11.40 0.94
C ILE A 254 12.21 11.58 0.41
N ALA A 255 12.59 10.89 -0.66
CA ALA A 255 13.93 11.02 -1.25
C ALA A 255 14.23 12.45 -1.70
N CYS A 256 13.27 13.16 -2.28
CA CYS A 256 13.39 14.58 -2.63
C CYS A 256 13.71 15.45 -1.42
N TYR A 257 12.96 15.26 -0.34
CA TYR A 257 13.15 15.96 0.92
C TYR A 257 14.50 15.67 1.57
N GLU A 258 14.93 14.40 1.58
CA GLU A 258 16.21 14.00 2.17
C GLU A 258 17.42 14.60 1.44
N HIS A 259 17.28 14.91 0.16
CA HIS A 259 18.32 15.58 -0.63
C HIS A 259 18.23 17.11 -0.56
N GLY A 260 17.25 17.67 0.15
CA GLY A 260 17.05 19.11 0.29
C GLY A 260 16.66 19.82 -1.01
N ASP A 261 16.13 19.07 -1.98
CA ASP A 261 15.59 19.67 -3.21
C ASP A 261 14.22 20.30 -2.93
N GLU A 262 13.75 21.15 -3.86
CA GLU A 262 12.46 21.81 -3.76
C GLU A 262 11.31 20.79 -3.67
N MET A 263 10.42 20.95 -2.69
CA MET A 263 9.31 20.04 -2.45
C MET A 263 8.18 20.25 -3.45
N THR A 264 8.41 19.84 -4.70
CA THR A 264 7.46 19.86 -5.82
C THR A 264 7.32 18.47 -6.45
N ALA A 265 6.20 18.23 -7.12
CA ALA A 265 5.95 16.95 -7.79
C ALA A 265 6.98 16.68 -8.90
N GLU A 266 7.39 17.72 -9.63
CA GLU A 266 8.39 17.65 -10.70
C GLU A 266 9.78 17.27 -10.17
N ALA A 267 10.21 17.85 -9.05
CA ALA A 267 11.46 17.49 -8.41
C ALA A 267 11.43 16.05 -7.88
N ALA A 268 10.36 15.70 -7.16
CA ALA A 268 10.16 14.36 -6.60
C ALA A 268 10.13 13.28 -7.71
N ALA A 269 9.55 13.55 -8.87
CA ALA A 269 9.48 12.62 -10.00
C ALA A 269 10.86 12.07 -10.43
N THR A 270 11.93 12.86 -10.23
CA THR A 270 13.30 12.51 -10.64
C THR A 270 13.98 11.47 -9.74
N TYR A 271 13.42 11.18 -8.57
CA TYR A 271 13.96 10.24 -7.60
C TYR A 271 13.52 8.80 -7.84
N SER A 272 14.23 7.85 -7.25
CA SER A 272 13.93 6.44 -7.30
C SER A 272 12.72 6.10 -6.44
N ARG A 273 11.86 5.21 -6.93
CA ARG A 273 10.78 4.59 -6.12
C ARG A 273 11.28 3.50 -5.16
N PHE A 274 12.59 3.35 -4.99
CA PHE A 274 13.20 2.35 -4.12
C PHE A 274 13.86 3.01 -2.91
N HIS A 275 13.49 2.56 -1.71
CA HIS A 275 13.91 3.19 -0.47
C HIS A 275 14.20 2.15 0.63
N PRO A 276 15.34 2.19 1.33
CA PRO A 276 15.77 1.14 2.25
C PRO A 276 14.99 1.12 3.58
N ARG A 277 14.32 2.23 3.93
CA ARG A 277 13.60 2.41 5.22
C ARG A 277 12.08 2.24 5.07
N CYS A 278 11.66 1.31 4.22
CA CYS A 278 10.27 1.08 3.86
C CYS A 278 9.63 -0.06 4.67
N GLY A 279 8.32 0.02 4.94
CA GLY A 279 7.54 -1.04 5.59
C GLY A 279 7.54 -2.38 4.84
N THR A 280 7.67 -2.40 3.50
CA THR A 280 7.80 -3.66 2.75
C THR A 280 9.18 -4.30 2.94
N SER A 281 10.22 -3.49 3.13
CA SER A 281 11.54 -4.01 3.55
C SER A 281 11.48 -4.61 4.95
N PHE A 282 10.71 -3.99 5.86
CA PHE A 282 10.44 -4.55 7.19
C PHE A 282 9.71 -5.90 7.10
N LEU A 283 8.68 -6.03 6.27
CA LEU A 283 7.93 -7.29 6.10
C LEU A 283 8.84 -8.44 5.67
N ILE A 284 9.76 -8.20 4.74
CA ILE A 284 10.71 -9.22 4.28
C ILE A 284 11.72 -9.57 5.36
N GLN A 285 12.23 -8.57 6.09
CA GLN A 285 13.11 -8.80 7.24
C GLN A 285 12.39 -9.60 8.33
N LEU A 286 11.11 -9.33 8.58
CA LEU A 286 10.25 -10.07 9.50
C LEU A 286 10.18 -11.54 9.12
N ILE A 287 9.97 -11.84 7.84
CA ILE A 287 9.87 -13.22 7.38
C ILE A 287 11.23 -13.92 7.48
N ILE A 288 12.31 -13.28 7.03
CA ILE A 288 13.66 -13.87 7.14
C ILE A 288 14.00 -14.17 8.62
N ILE A 289 13.80 -13.21 9.52
CA ILE A 289 14.04 -13.41 10.95
C ILE A 289 13.12 -14.49 11.51
N SER A 290 11.85 -14.53 11.10
CA SER A 290 10.93 -15.58 11.54
C SER A 290 11.42 -16.98 11.13
N VAL A 291 11.94 -17.14 9.91
CA VAL A 291 12.49 -18.42 9.43
C VAL A 291 13.69 -18.83 10.27
N LEU A 292 14.61 -17.90 10.55
CA LEU A 292 15.79 -18.18 11.36
C LEU A 292 15.42 -18.54 12.81
N VAL A 293 14.51 -17.80 13.44
CA VAL A 293 14.04 -18.07 14.81
C VAL A 293 13.33 -19.42 14.87
N PHE A 294 12.36 -19.67 13.98
CA PHE A 294 11.62 -20.93 13.99
C PHE A 294 12.45 -22.13 13.53
N ALA A 295 13.53 -21.92 12.77
CA ALA A 295 14.48 -22.99 12.45
C ALA A 295 15.12 -23.60 13.70
N VAL A 296 15.43 -22.75 14.70
CA VAL A 296 16.09 -23.17 15.95
C VAL A 296 15.10 -23.70 17.00
N VAL A 297 13.87 -23.18 17.04
CA VAL A 297 12.87 -23.56 18.08
C VAL A 297 12.49 -25.04 18.01
N GLY A 298 12.37 -25.63 16.82
CA GLY A 298 11.97 -27.02 16.64
C GLY A 298 10.46 -27.26 16.59
N TRP A 299 10.05 -28.53 16.73
CA TRP A 299 8.65 -28.96 16.60
C TRP A 299 8.18 -29.85 17.76
N TYR A 300 7.10 -29.43 18.40
CA TYR A 300 6.50 -30.05 19.60
C TYR A 300 5.00 -30.37 19.41
N GLY A 301 4.53 -30.41 18.16
CA GLY A 301 3.12 -30.62 17.82
C GLY A 301 2.40 -29.35 17.37
N ILE A 302 1.28 -29.52 16.67
CA ILE A 302 0.59 -28.42 15.96
C ILE A 302 0.16 -27.30 16.91
N TRP A 303 -0.54 -27.64 18.00
CA TRP A 303 -1.10 -26.66 18.93
C TRP A 303 -0.03 -25.91 19.73
N LEU A 304 0.97 -26.62 20.24
CA LEU A 304 2.06 -26.01 20.98
C LEU A 304 2.93 -25.14 20.07
N ASN A 305 3.22 -25.58 18.84
CA ASN A 305 3.94 -24.74 17.88
C ASN A 305 3.13 -23.51 17.45
N LEU A 306 1.80 -23.61 17.35
CA LEU A 306 0.95 -22.45 17.09
C LEU A 306 1.04 -21.44 18.24
N LEU A 307 0.97 -21.90 19.49
CA LEU A 307 1.13 -21.06 20.68
C LEU A 307 2.51 -20.40 20.72
N ILE A 308 3.58 -21.18 20.52
CA ILE A 308 4.96 -20.67 20.49
C ILE A 308 5.12 -19.63 19.38
N ARG A 309 4.55 -19.85 18.19
CA ARG A 309 4.57 -18.87 17.09
C ARG A 309 3.89 -17.56 17.47
N LEU A 310 2.74 -17.63 18.14
CA LEU A 310 2.04 -16.44 18.62
C LEU A 310 2.83 -15.69 19.69
N LEU A 311 3.42 -16.41 20.65
CA LEU A 311 4.23 -15.82 21.73
C LEU A 311 5.55 -15.22 21.22
N LEU A 312 6.14 -15.76 20.17
CA LEU A 312 7.39 -15.25 19.58
C LEU A 312 7.17 -14.11 18.57
N LEU A 313 5.92 -13.82 18.17
CA LEU A 313 5.62 -12.74 17.21
C LEU A 313 6.15 -11.37 17.70
N PRO A 314 5.93 -10.95 18.96
CA PRO A 314 6.49 -9.69 19.47
C PRO A 314 8.02 -9.67 19.41
N LEU A 315 8.68 -10.78 19.75
CA LEU A 315 10.15 -10.88 19.70
C LEU A 315 10.65 -10.72 18.26
N ILE A 316 10.06 -11.46 17.31
CA ILE A 316 10.43 -11.41 15.90
C ILE A 316 10.24 -9.99 15.36
N ALA A 317 9.07 -9.37 15.59
CA ALA A 317 8.79 -8.00 15.15
C ALA A 317 9.80 -7.01 15.73
N GLY A 318 10.17 -7.17 17.00
CA GLY A 318 11.18 -6.35 17.66
C GLY A 318 12.56 -6.49 17.04
N LEU A 319 13.03 -7.72 16.83
CA LEU A 319 14.33 -7.99 16.19
C LEU A 319 14.37 -7.43 14.76
N SER A 320 13.29 -7.58 13.99
CA SER A 320 13.18 -7.03 12.64
C SER A 320 13.21 -5.51 12.63
N TYR A 321 12.61 -4.88 13.63
CA TYR A 321 12.64 -3.42 13.74
C TYR A 321 14.05 -2.91 14.06
N GLU A 322 14.77 -3.57 14.98
CA GLU A 322 16.17 -3.21 15.28
C GLU A 322 17.07 -3.39 14.05
N LEU A 323 16.88 -4.46 13.28
CA LEU A 323 17.60 -4.68 12.03
C LEU A 323 17.30 -3.56 11.02
N LEU A 324 16.03 -3.17 10.86
CA LEU A 324 15.63 -2.07 9.99
C LEU A 324 16.31 -0.75 10.40
N LEU A 325 16.30 -0.42 11.70
CA LEU A 325 16.96 0.78 12.22
C LEU A 325 18.47 0.75 11.93
N TRP A 326 19.11 -0.40 12.16
CA TRP A 326 20.54 -0.56 11.92
C TRP A 326 20.89 -0.44 10.44
N VAL A 327 20.11 -1.04 9.54
CA VAL A 327 20.27 -0.91 8.08
C VAL A 327 20.11 0.56 7.64
N GLY A 328 19.10 1.26 8.18
CA GLY A 328 18.89 2.67 7.91
C GLY A 328 20.05 3.57 8.37
N LYS A 329 20.67 3.24 9.50
CA LYS A 329 21.82 3.98 10.05
C LYS A 329 23.12 3.71 9.28
N HIS A 330 23.30 2.50 8.75
CA HIS A 330 24.56 2.08 8.12
C HIS A 330 24.44 1.90 6.60
N SER A 331 23.49 2.56 5.92
CA SER A 331 23.12 2.32 4.51
C SER A 331 24.26 2.38 3.48
N THR A 332 25.38 3.03 3.80
CA THR A 332 26.58 3.12 2.94
C THR A 332 27.53 1.93 3.09
N THR A 333 27.43 1.17 4.19
CA THR A 333 28.30 0.02 4.47
C THR A 333 27.88 -1.22 3.68
N LEU A 334 28.84 -2.07 3.29
CA LEU A 334 28.56 -3.30 2.56
C LEU A 334 27.59 -4.23 3.32
N PRO A 335 27.74 -4.49 4.63
CA PRO A 335 26.80 -5.34 5.36
C PRO A 335 25.36 -4.81 5.34
N ALA A 336 25.15 -3.51 5.56
CA ALA A 336 23.81 -2.94 5.52
C ALA A 336 23.18 -3.06 4.13
N ARG A 337 23.97 -2.91 3.06
CA ARG A 337 23.49 -3.11 1.68
C ARG A 337 23.05 -4.54 1.41
N ILE A 338 23.74 -5.54 1.98
CA ILE A 338 23.34 -6.95 1.86
C ILE A 338 21.99 -7.18 2.57
N PHE A 339 21.83 -6.68 3.79
CA PHE A 339 20.57 -6.82 4.54
C PHE A 339 19.41 -5.99 3.95
N ALA A 340 19.69 -4.87 3.28
CA ALA A 340 18.69 -4.07 2.56
C ALA A 340 18.25 -4.70 1.24
N ALA A 341 19.16 -5.41 0.55
CA ALA A 341 18.95 -5.96 -0.78
C ALA A 341 17.64 -6.76 -0.96
N PRO A 342 17.28 -7.72 -0.07
CA PRO A 342 16.03 -8.46 -0.25
C PRO A 342 14.80 -7.56 -0.13
N GLY A 343 14.81 -6.58 0.77
CA GLY A 343 13.74 -5.58 0.89
C GLY A 343 13.60 -4.74 -0.38
N LEU A 344 14.70 -4.19 -0.87
CA LEU A 344 14.74 -3.42 -2.13
C LEU A 344 14.29 -4.24 -3.34
N LEU A 345 14.63 -5.53 -3.39
CA LEU A 345 14.18 -6.43 -4.46
C LEU A 345 12.66 -6.55 -4.47
N THR A 346 12.03 -6.71 -3.31
CA THR A 346 10.57 -6.83 -3.22
C THR A 346 9.80 -5.54 -3.52
N GLN A 347 10.46 -4.39 -3.45
CA GLN A 347 9.88 -3.13 -3.93
C GLN A 347 9.65 -3.14 -5.44
N ARG A 348 10.32 -4.00 -6.21
CA ARG A 348 9.97 -4.19 -7.62
C ARG A 348 8.53 -4.71 -7.81
N LEU A 349 8.00 -5.44 -6.81
CA LEU A 349 6.63 -5.96 -6.79
C LEU A 349 5.66 -5.03 -6.06
N THR A 350 6.14 -4.30 -5.05
CA THR A 350 5.32 -3.51 -4.12
C THR A 350 5.40 -2.00 -4.33
N THR A 351 6.10 -1.52 -5.36
CA THR A 351 6.02 -0.12 -5.83
C THR A 351 5.83 -0.07 -7.35
N ARG A 352 5.23 1.00 -7.84
CA ARG A 352 5.05 1.33 -9.26
C ARG A 352 5.40 2.80 -9.49
N GLU A 353 5.60 3.18 -10.76
CA GLU A 353 5.85 4.58 -11.09
C GLU A 353 4.55 5.37 -10.89
N PRO A 354 4.55 6.42 -10.06
CA PRO A 354 3.38 7.28 -9.87
C PRO A 354 3.18 8.24 -11.04
N ASP A 355 1.95 8.70 -11.20
CA ASP A 355 1.66 9.88 -12.00
C ASP A 355 2.00 11.17 -11.24
N ARG A 356 1.82 12.30 -11.91
CA ARG A 356 2.07 13.63 -11.35
C ARG A 356 1.15 13.93 -10.17
N GLU A 357 -0.12 13.58 -10.26
CA GLU A 357 -1.15 13.93 -9.28
C GLU A 357 -0.91 13.18 -7.95
N MET A 358 -0.49 11.92 -8.02
CA MET A 358 -0.05 11.15 -6.87
C MET A 358 1.20 11.74 -6.21
N LEU A 359 2.13 12.30 -7.00
CA LEU A 359 3.30 13.00 -6.46
C LEU A 359 2.91 14.31 -5.76
N GLU A 360 1.91 15.04 -6.27
CA GLU A 360 1.36 16.23 -5.60
C GLU A 360 0.74 15.87 -4.25
N VAL A 361 -0.01 14.77 -4.17
CA VAL A 361 -0.52 14.23 -2.90
C VAL A 361 0.61 13.87 -1.95
N ALA A 362 1.65 13.17 -2.44
CA ALA A 362 2.79 12.76 -1.61
C ALA A 362 3.58 13.94 -1.05
N VAL A 363 3.81 14.97 -1.87
CA VAL A 363 4.48 16.22 -1.46
C VAL A 363 3.63 16.96 -0.44
N THR A 364 2.33 17.09 -0.67
CA THR A 364 1.38 17.75 0.25
C THR A 364 1.36 17.05 1.61
N ALA A 365 1.27 15.71 1.59
CA ALA A 365 1.27 14.90 2.81
C ALA A 365 2.58 15.03 3.59
N LEU A 366 3.73 15.07 2.89
CA LEU A 366 5.02 15.25 3.54
C LEU A 366 5.15 16.64 4.17
N GLN A 367 4.75 17.68 3.43
CA GLN A 367 4.77 19.07 3.92
C GLN A 367 3.91 19.25 5.17
N ALA A 368 2.75 18.59 5.24
CA ALA A 368 1.84 18.66 6.38
C ALA A 368 2.41 18.07 7.69
N VAL A 369 3.47 17.26 7.61
CA VAL A 369 4.11 16.63 8.78
C VAL A 369 5.53 17.11 9.06
N LEU A 370 6.00 18.13 8.34
CA LEU A 370 7.30 18.73 8.64
C LEU A 370 7.27 19.33 10.06
N PRO A 371 8.29 19.04 10.89
CA PRO A 371 8.38 19.62 12.23
C PRO A 371 8.68 21.11 12.18
N ASP A 372 8.29 21.82 13.23
CA ASP A 372 8.65 23.23 13.41
C ASP A 372 10.17 23.36 13.68
N ASP A 373 10.77 22.38 14.38
CA ASP A 373 12.23 22.21 14.52
C ASP A 373 12.80 21.32 13.39
N PRO A 374 13.60 21.86 12.46
CA PRO A 374 14.22 21.09 11.37
C PRO A 374 15.15 19.96 11.83
N ASP A 375 15.54 19.87 13.09
CA ASP A 375 16.39 18.77 13.57
C ASP A 375 15.61 17.64 14.27
N ALA A 376 14.29 17.81 14.45
CA ALA A 376 13.44 16.87 15.20
C ALA A 376 13.20 15.54 14.45
N ASP A 377 13.09 15.60 13.12
CA ASP A 377 12.89 14.43 12.26
C ASP A 377 14.21 13.75 11.87
N LEU A 378 15.38 14.26 12.26
CA LEU A 378 16.66 13.64 11.95
C LEU A 378 16.75 12.21 12.52
N TRP A 379 17.16 11.28 11.67
CA TRP A 379 17.43 9.88 12.04
C TRP A 379 18.74 9.77 12.83
N ARG A 380 18.66 9.78 14.17
CA ARG A 380 19.81 9.69 15.10
C ARG A 380 20.14 8.25 15.51
#